data_AF-A0A924NM33-F1
#
_entry.id   AF-A0A924NM33-F1
#
_cell.length_a   1.000
_cell.length_b   1.000
_cell.length_c   1.000
_cell.angle_alpha   90.00
_cell.angle_beta   90.00
_cell.angle_gamma   90.00
#
_symmetry.space_group_name_H-M   'P 1'
#
loop_
_entity.id
_entity.type
_entity.pdbx_description
1 polymer ?
#
loop_
_entity_poly.entity_id
_entity_poly.type
_entity_poly.pdbx_seq_one_letter_code
_entity_poly.pdbx_strand_id
1 'polypeptide(L)'
;QFSRLGQLLDPAADRLYILATLLALVARDGLPLWWALALIGRDVVLAGFLPVLRSRGYGPLPVHFLGKAATFNLLYAFPMLLAALPARDDLLSTVFRPLGWAFATWGSVLYLWAGALYVVQVRELGREPRPA
;
A
#
# COMPACT_ATOMS: atom_id res chain seq x y z
N GLN A 1 21.30 7.79 -18.50
CA GLN A 1 20.06 7.55 -19.26
C GLN A 1 19.24 6.50 -18.51
N PHE A 2 18.04 6.84 -18.05
CA PHE A 2 17.17 5.87 -17.38
C PHE A 2 16.45 5.04 -18.45
N SER A 3 16.66 3.73 -18.43
CA SER A 3 15.97 2.79 -19.32
C SER A 3 14.47 2.78 -19.02
N ARG A 4 13.60 2.79 -20.05
CA ARG A 4 12.13 2.66 -19.90
C ARG A 4 11.74 1.35 -19.16
N LEU A 5 12.61 0.34 -19.21
CA LEU A 5 12.47 -0.89 -18.41
C LEU A 5 12.68 -0.63 -16.91
N GLY A 6 13.66 0.20 -16.54
CA GLY A 6 13.93 0.57 -15.15
C GLY A 6 12.76 1.31 -14.49
N GLN A 7 12.09 2.21 -15.23
CA GLN A 7 10.93 2.95 -14.74
C GLN A 7 9.69 2.09 -14.43
N LEU A 8 9.60 0.89 -15.03
CA LEU A 8 8.53 -0.07 -14.75
C LEU A 8 8.94 -1.12 -13.70
N LEU A 9 10.24 -1.45 -13.63
CA LEU A 9 10.79 -2.38 -12.65
C LEU A 9 10.81 -1.80 -11.23
N ASP A 10 11.15 -0.53 -11.06
CA ASP A 10 11.20 0.12 -9.73
C ASP A 10 9.85 0.01 -8.97
N PRO A 11 8.71 0.42 -9.55
CA PRO A 11 7.41 0.31 -8.87
C PRO A 11 6.97 -1.14 -8.60
N ALA A 12 7.38 -2.07 -9.46
CA ALA A 12 7.06 -3.49 -9.30
C ALA A 12 7.86 -4.11 -8.15
N ALA A 13 9.15 -3.76 -8.03
CA ALA A 13 10.00 -4.19 -6.94
C ALA A 13 9.51 -3.67 -5.59
N ASP A 14 9.12 -2.39 -5.52
CA ASP A 14 8.53 -1.80 -4.29
C ASP A 14 7.28 -2.56 -3.84
N ARG A 15 6.40 -2.91 -4.78
CA ARG A 15 5.18 -3.67 -4.46
C ARG A 15 5.48 -5.10 -4.03
N LEU A 16 6.43 -5.76 -4.68
CA LEU A 16 6.84 -7.11 -4.30
C LEU A 16 7.47 -7.11 -2.91
N TYR A 17 8.27 -6.09 -2.59
CA TYR A 17 8.84 -5.90 -1.27
C TYR A 17 7.76 -5.75 -0.19
N ILE A 18 6.77 -4.87 -0.42
CA ILE A 18 5.64 -4.69 0.50
C ILE A 18 4.91 -6.02 0.71
N LEU A 19 4.59 -6.72 -0.37
CA LEU A 19 3.86 -7.98 -0.32
C LEU A 19 4.63 -9.08 0.41
N ALA A 20 5.93 -9.23 0.10
CA ALA A 20 6.81 -10.19 0.77
C ALA A 20 6.94 -9.90 2.26
N THR A 21 7.10 -8.63 2.65
CA THR A 21 7.22 -8.26 4.07
C THR A 21 5.92 -8.49 4.83
N LEU A 22 4.78 -8.20 4.20
CA LEU A 22 3.45 -8.50 4.74
C LEU A 22 3.26 -9.99 5.01
N LEU A 23 3.58 -10.83 4.02
CA LEU A 23 3.49 -12.28 4.16
C LEU A 23 4.44 -12.81 5.24
N ALA A 24 5.66 -12.28 5.33
CA ALA A 24 6.61 -12.65 6.37
C ALA A 24 6.12 -12.30 7.78
N LEU A 25 5.52 -11.12 7.96
CA LEU A 25 4.95 -10.70 9.24
C LEU A 25 3.74 -11.54 9.64
N VAL A 26 2.86 -11.91 8.69
CA VAL A 26 1.74 -12.82 8.96
C VAL A 26 2.24 -14.21 9.33
N ALA A 27 3.22 -14.75 8.60
CA ALA A 27 3.79 -16.08 8.86
C ALA A 27 4.54 -16.19 10.21
N ARG A 28 4.84 -15.06 10.83
CA ARG A 28 5.51 -14.95 12.13
C ARG A 28 4.60 -14.44 13.25
N ASP A 29 3.28 -14.40 13.01
CA ASP A 29 2.27 -13.88 13.94
C ASP A 29 2.50 -12.41 14.37
N GLY A 30 3.30 -11.66 13.60
CA GLY A 30 3.57 -10.24 13.84
C GLY A 30 2.47 -9.32 13.31
N LEU A 31 1.68 -9.78 12.33
CA LEU A 31 0.49 -9.10 11.82
C LEU A 31 -0.69 -10.07 11.65
N PRO A 32 -1.91 -9.69 12.05
CA PRO A 32 -3.11 -10.46 11.78
C PRO A 32 -3.38 -10.65 10.27
N LEU A 33 -3.80 -11.86 9.89
CA LEU A 33 -4.10 -12.20 8.50
C LEU A 33 -5.17 -11.28 7.87
N TRP A 34 -6.22 -10.93 8.62
CA TRP A 34 -7.27 -10.03 8.12
C TRP A 34 -6.72 -8.67 7.69
N TRP A 35 -5.66 -8.21 8.36
CA TRP A 35 -5.06 -6.92 8.08
C TRP A 35 -4.27 -6.97 6.77
N ALA A 36 -3.54 -8.07 6.55
CA ALA A 36 -2.87 -8.35 5.29
C ALA A 36 -3.84 -8.46 4.11
N LEU A 37 -4.94 -9.19 4.30
CA LEU A 37 -5.98 -9.34 3.29
C LEU A 37 -6.63 -8.00 2.94
N ALA A 38 -6.84 -7.11 3.90
CA ALA A 38 -7.39 -5.78 3.63
C ALA A 38 -6.47 -4.93 2.75
N LEU A 39 -5.16 -4.93 3.04
CA LEU A 39 -4.16 -4.18 2.26
C LEU A 39 -4.01 -4.74 0.85
N ILE A 40 -3.85 -6.06 0.72
CA ILE A 40 -3.73 -6.73 -0.58
C ILE A 40 -5.02 -6.58 -1.40
N GLY A 41 -6.18 -6.76 -0.78
CA GLY A 41 -7.49 -6.63 -1.43
C GLY A 41 -7.69 -5.24 -2.03
N ARG A 42 -7.27 -4.19 -1.32
CA ARG A 42 -7.28 -2.82 -1.83
C ARG A 42 -6.41 -2.67 -3.08
N ASP A 43 -5.20 -3.24 -3.08
CA ASP A 43 -4.30 -3.16 -4.23
C ASP A 43 -4.82 -3.91 -5.45
N VAL A 44 -5.45 -5.06 -5.25
CA VAL A 44 -6.12 -5.82 -6.30
C VAL A 44 -7.26 -5.02 -6.92
N VAL A 45 -8.10 -4.39 -6.08
CA VAL A 45 -9.21 -3.55 -6.52
C VAL A 45 -8.71 -2.37 -7.37
N LEU A 46 -7.68 -1.66 -6.90
CA LEU A 46 -7.07 -0.56 -7.65
C LEU A 46 -6.40 -1.01 -8.96
N ALA A 47 -5.69 -2.14 -8.92
CA ALA A 47 -5.10 -2.73 -10.13
C ALA A 47 -6.18 -3.10 -11.15
N GLY A 48 -7.34 -3.60 -10.70
CA GLY A 48 -8.48 -3.92 -11.55
C GLY A 48 -9.17 -2.71 -12.18
N PHE A 49 -9.20 -1.55 -11.50
CA PHE A 49 -9.77 -0.31 -12.07
C PHE A 49 -8.87 0.32 -13.14
N LEU A 50 -7.56 0.12 -13.05
CA LEU A 50 -6.58 0.69 -13.98
C LEU A 50 -6.81 0.35 -15.47
N PRO A 51 -7.05 -0.91 -15.88
CA PRO A 51 -7.36 -1.26 -17.27
C PRO A 51 -8.73 -0.73 -17.70
N VAL A 52 -9.73 -0.73 -16.80
CA VAL A 52 -11.07 -0.20 -17.09
C VAL A 52 -10.97 1.29 -17.42
N LEU A 53 -10.16 2.04 -16.68
CA LEU A 53 -9.97 3.45 -16.95
C LEU A 53 -9.21 3.74 -18.24
N ARG A 54 -8.12 3.00 -18.47
CA ARG A 54 -7.35 3.10 -19.71
C ARG A 54 -8.22 2.81 -20.93
N SER A 55 -9.13 1.84 -20.84
CA SER A 55 -10.06 1.51 -21.92
C SER A 55 -11.08 2.61 -22.21
N ARG A 56 -11.31 3.53 -21.26
CA ARG A 56 -12.25 4.66 -21.38
C ARG A 56 -11.57 5.98 -21.73
N GLY A 57 -10.26 5.99 -22.00
CA GLY A 57 -9.53 7.21 -22.39
C GLY A 57 -9.25 8.19 -21.24
N TYR A 58 -9.61 7.85 -20.00
CA TYR A 58 -9.26 8.66 -18.85
C TYR A 58 -7.77 8.48 -18.51
N GLY A 59 -7.07 9.61 -18.34
CA GLY A 59 -5.71 9.63 -17.82
C GLY A 59 -5.62 9.07 -16.40
N PRO A 60 -4.41 8.76 -15.89
CA PRO A 60 -4.24 8.29 -14.52
C PRO A 60 -4.83 9.32 -13.56
N LEU A 61 -5.77 8.90 -12.69
CA LEU A 61 -6.37 9.82 -11.72
C LEU A 61 -5.29 10.51 -10.89
N PRO A 62 -5.49 11.80 -10.53
CA PRO A 62 -4.59 12.52 -9.65
C PRO A 62 -4.44 11.74 -8.34
N VAL A 63 -3.24 11.19 -8.15
CA VAL A 63 -2.88 10.44 -6.96
C VAL A 63 -2.97 11.36 -5.76
N HIS A 64 -3.95 11.10 -4.89
CA HIS A 64 -4.13 11.85 -3.66
C HIS A 64 -2.84 11.74 -2.82
N PHE A 65 -2.29 12.87 -2.37
CA PHE A 65 -1.05 12.92 -1.57
C PHE A 65 -1.10 11.99 -0.35
N LEU A 66 -2.31 11.76 0.17
CA LEU A 66 -2.59 10.84 1.27
C LEU A 66 -2.15 9.39 1.00
N GLY A 67 -2.30 8.92 -0.24
CA GLY A 67 -1.85 7.58 -0.64
C GLY A 67 -0.33 7.45 -0.67
N LYS A 68 0.38 8.50 -1.09
CA LYS A 68 1.85 8.53 -1.02
C LYS A 68 2.33 8.51 0.42
N ALA A 69 1.73 9.33 1.28
CA ALA A 69 2.05 9.37 2.71
C ALA A 69 1.79 8.01 3.38
N ALA A 70 0.71 7.32 3.02
CA ALA A 70 0.42 5.98 3.52
C ALA A 70 1.46 4.94 3.10
N THR A 71 1.89 4.95 1.82
CA THR A 71 2.95 4.03 1.35
C THR A 71 4.27 4.30 2.06
N PHE A 72 4.67 5.56 2.23
CA PHE A 72 5.87 5.92 3.01
C PHE A 72 5.77 5.40 4.43
N ASN A 73 4.61 5.56 5.06
CA ASN A 73 4.38 5.12 6.42
C ASN A 73 4.54 3.59 6.58
N LEU A 74 3.94 2.83 5.66
CA LEU A 74 4.04 1.37 5.64
C LEU A 74 5.47 0.88 5.35
N LEU A 75 6.23 1.61 4.52
CA LEU A 75 7.62 1.28 4.20
C LEU A 75 8.54 1.33 5.43
N TYR A 76 8.27 2.22 6.39
CA TYR A 76 9.01 2.27 7.67
C TYR A 76 8.43 1.31 8.71
N ALA A 77 7.10 1.17 8.75
CA ALA A 77 6.41 0.35 9.73
C ALA A 77 6.83 -1.13 9.65
N PHE A 78 6.89 -1.70 8.45
CA PHE A 78 7.15 -3.14 8.31
C PHE A 78 8.57 -3.57 8.69
N PRO A 79 9.65 -2.87 8.29
CA PRO A 79 11.00 -3.12 8.81
C PRO A 79 11.10 -2.99 10.33
N MET A 80 10.46 -1.97 10.91
CA MET A 80 10.46 -1.76 12.36
C MET A 80 9.81 -2.93 13.09
N LEU A 81 8.65 -3.40 12.60
CA LEU A 81 7.95 -4.56 13.15
C LEU A 81 8.76 -5.85 12.98
N LEU A 82 9.40 -6.03 11.82
CA LEU A 82 10.24 -7.20 11.55
C LEU A 82 11.51 -7.21 12.42
N ALA A 83 12.11 -6.05 12.65
CA ALA A 83 13.28 -5.89 13.51
C ALA A 83 12.94 -6.08 15.00
N ALA A 84 11.72 -5.75 15.43
CA ALA A 84 11.22 -5.99 16.79
C ALA A 84 10.71 -7.42 17.03
N LEU A 85 10.57 -8.23 15.97
CA LEU A 85 10.02 -9.58 16.01
C LEU A 85 10.84 -10.60 16.82
N PRO A 86 12.20 -10.52 16.90
CA PRO A 86 12.98 -11.42 17.76
C PRO A 86 12.59 -11.37 19.24
N ALA A 87 11.68 -10.46 19.64
CA ALA A 87 11.10 -10.35 20.98
C ALA A 87 12.15 -10.37 22.09
N ARG A 88 13.31 -9.77 21.79
CA ARG A 88 14.40 -9.61 22.75
C ARG A 88 14.06 -8.42 23.64
N ASP A 89 14.42 -8.49 24.91
CA ASP A 89 14.33 -7.36 25.84
C ASP A 89 15.46 -6.35 25.60
N ASP A 90 15.63 -5.92 24.34
CA ASP A 90 16.58 -4.90 23.95
C ASP A 90 15.89 -3.54 23.75
N LEU A 91 16.70 -2.47 23.80
CA LEU A 91 16.23 -1.10 23.58
C LEU A 91 15.57 -0.96 22.20
N LEU A 92 16.06 -1.72 21.22
CA LEU A 92 15.57 -1.72 19.85
C LEU A 92 14.13 -2.24 19.77
N SER A 93 13.82 -3.40 20.36
CA SER A 93 12.46 -3.94 20.39
C SER A 93 11.52 -3.07 21.23
N THR A 94 12.00 -2.49 22.32
CA THR A 94 11.21 -1.61 23.21
C THR A 94 10.72 -0.35 22.48
N VAL A 95 11.54 0.21 21.58
CA VAL A 95 11.21 1.43 20.82
C VAL A 95 10.52 1.10 19.49
N PHE A 96 11.01 0.11 18.75
CA PHE A 96 10.51 -0.19 17.40
C PHE A 96 9.17 -0.90 17.41
N ARG A 97 8.83 -1.67 18.45
CA ARG A 97 7.52 -2.34 18.53
C ARG A 97 6.35 -1.35 18.61
N PRO A 98 6.30 -0.39 19.56
CA PRO A 98 5.20 0.58 19.62
C PRO A 98 5.19 1.53 18.43
N LEU A 99 6.36 1.99 17.95
CA LEU A 99 6.44 2.84 16.75
C LEU A 99 5.98 2.09 15.50
N GLY A 100 6.43 0.86 15.30
CA GLY A 100 6.05 0.01 14.18
C GLY A 100 4.54 -0.24 14.15
N TRP A 101 3.93 -0.52 15.30
CA TRP A 101 2.47 -0.67 15.41
C TRP A 101 1.74 0.66 15.17
N ALA A 102 2.21 1.78 15.72
CA ALA A 102 1.59 3.09 15.48
C ALA A 102 1.61 3.46 13.99
N PHE A 103 2.76 3.30 13.34
CA PHE A 103 2.94 3.56 11.91
C PHE A 103 2.16 2.56 11.04
N ALA A 104 2.14 1.27 11.39
CA ALA A 104 1.34 0.27 10.67
C ALA A 104 -0.16 0.58 10.76
N THR A 105 -0.66 0.92 11.96
CA THR A 105 -2.08 1.24 12.19
C THR A 105 -2.48 2.48 11.41
N TRP A 106 -1.76 3.59 11.61
CA TRP A 106 -2.08 4.84 10.94
C TRP A 106 -1.87 4.76 9.42
N GLY A 107 -0.78 4.13 8.99
CA GLY A 107 -0.46 3.90 7.58
C GLY A 107 -1.53 3.09 6.88
N SER A 108 -1.99 2.00 7.50
CA SER A 108 -3.05 1.16 6.94
C SER A 108 -4.39 1.88 6.82
N VAL A 109 -4.78 2.65 7.85
CA VAL A 109 -6.01 3.45 7.81
C VAL A 109 -5.97 4.44 6.66
N LEU A 110 -4.87 5.20 6.53
CA LEU A 110 -4.69 6.14 5.42
C LEU A 110 -4.64 5.41 4.06
N TYR A 111 -4.06 4.22 4.01
CA TYR A 111 -3.94 3.42 2.79
C TYR A 111 -5.31 2.94 2.28
N LEU A 112 -6.13 2.42 3.18
CA LEU A 112 -7.50 1.99 2.90
C LEU A 112 -8.39 3.18 2.56
N TRP A 113 -8.26 4.30 3.29
CA TRP A 113 -9.00 5.53 3.00
C TRP A 113 -8.69 6.09 1.61
N ALA A 114 -7.40 6.18 1.26
CA ALA A 114 -6.98 6.59 -0.08
C ALA A 114 -7.50 5.64 -1.17
N GLY A 115 -7.55 4.33 -0.87
CA GLY A 115 -8.18 3.34 -1.75
C GLY A 115 -9.67 3.62 -1.96
N ALA A 116 -10.42 3.84 -0.88
CA ALA A 116 -11.85 4.14 -0.93
C ALA A 116 -12.14 5.42 -1.72
N LEU A 117 -11.38 6.50 -1.50
CA LEU A 117 -11.50 7.74 -2.28
C LEU A 117 -11.30 7.50 -3.78
N TYR A 118 -10.33 6.64 -4.14
CA TYR A 118 -10.11 6.30 -5.54
C TYR A 118 -11.30 5.55 -6.14
N VAL A 119 -11.89 4.60 -5.41
CA VAL A 119 -13.10 3.89 -5.87
C VAL A 119 -14.26 4.87 -6.09
N VAL A 120 -14.44 5.84 -5.20
CA VAL A 120 -15.47 6.89 -5.35
C VAL A 120 -15.22 7.70 -6.63
N GLN A 121 -13.99 8.16 -6.86
CA GLN A 121 -13.64 8.92 -8.07
C GLN A 121 -13.86 8.11 -9.36
N VAL A 122 -13.52 6.81 -9.36
CA VAL A 122 -13.78 5.93 -10.50
C VAL A 122 -15.28 5.75 -10.75
N ARG A 123 -16.10 5.68 -9.69
CA ARG A 123 -17.57 5.61 -9.81
C ARG A 123 -18.16 6.92 -10.36
N GLU A 124 -17.60 8.06 -9.99
CA GLU A 124 -18.01 9.38 -10.50
C GLU A 124 -17.67 9.53 -11.98
N LEU A 125 -16.43 9.22 -12.38
CA LEU A 125 -16.02 9.18 -13.79
C LEU A 125 -16.86 8.19 -14.62
N GLY A 126 -17.30 7.09 -14.01
CA GLY A 126 -18.18 6.13 -14.65
C GLY A 126 -19.60 6.63 -14.91
N ARG A 127 -20.02 7.72 -14.24
CA ARG A 127 -21.34 8.36 -14.39
C ARG A 127 -21.32 9.53 -15.39
N GLU A 128 -20.15 10.08 -15.71
CA GLU A 128 -20.05 11.11 -16.73
C GLU A 128 -20.27 10.53 -18.15
N PRO A 129 -21.04 11.21 -19.02
CA PRO A 129 -21.16 10.82 -20.42
C PRO A 129 -19.77 10.76 -21.07
N ARG A 130 -19.53 9.75 -21.93
CA ARG A 130 -18.26 9.62 -22.67
C ARG A 130 -17.86 10.98 -23.26
N PRO A 131 -16.63 11.48 -23.01
CA PRO A 131 -16.15 12.62 -23.76
C PRO A 131 -16.16 12.26 -25.25
N ALA A 132 -16.81 13.10 -26.05
CA ALA A 132 -16.99 12.94 -27.49
C ALA A 132 -15.66 13.01 -28.24
#